data_AF-A0A4Y6PLU4-F1
#
_entry.id   AF-A0A4Y6PLU4-F1
#
_cell.length_a   1.000
_cell.length_b   1.000
_cell.length_c   1.000
_cell.angle_alpha   90.00
_cell.angle_beta   90.00
_cell.angle_gamma   90.00
#
_symmetry.space_group_name_H-M   'P 1'
#
loop_
_entity.id
_entity.type
_entity.pdbx_description
1 polymer ?
#
loop_
_entity_poly.entity_id
_entity_poly.type
_entity_poly.pdbx_seq_one_letter_code
_entity_poly.pdbx_strand_id
1 'polypeptide(L)'
;MSRLLPTARLASLMKAVVSMAAVFALSSCGEIEPEPPVDEDGEPIELPEPYDRWLEIVEISPAPGELALEPSIAVRFNDYIEDDSFRSYAFGALSSGGVVARGDADYVMTDKTVVWRPWRPLEPGLRYTFQTTGAVESATGSPFLQPAEWPAYVASRDQEPTSSTALPDARWDDVAPIFEGKCAECHRNPQAGLNPLTYESLQNAESQQTDLYLVRPADPADSYLMRKLLWDYADIEFVHQPPAWAGGEQLSREELLLIEGWIAGGARR
;
A
#
# COMPACT_ATOMS: atom_id res chain seq x y z
N MET A 1 -25.02 -80.80 -22.35
CA MET A 1 -23.78 -81.57 -22.56
C MET A 1 -22.61 -80.58 -22.58
N SER A 2 -21.58 -80.87 -21.76
CA SER A 2 -20.17 -80.43 -21.78
C SER A 2 -19.82 -78.95 -22.01
N ARG A 3 -19.24 -78.24 -21.00
CA ARG A 3 -17.80 -78.17 -20.58
C ARG A 3 -16.95 -77.38 -21.60
N LEU A 4 -15.97 -76.53 -21.29
CA LEU A 4 -15.34 -75.93 -20.10
C LEU A 4 -14.28 -74.93 -20.68
N LEU A 5 -14.07 -73.79 -19.98
CA LEU A 5 -12.93 -72.83 -19.80
C LEU A 5 -11.50 -73.19 -20.34
N PRO A 6 -10.42 -72.35 -20.18
CA PRO A 6 -10.22 -71.02 -19.52
C PRO A 6 -9.32 -70.02 -20.34
N THR A 7 -9.08 -68.75 -19.97
CA THR A 7 -8.07 -68.23 -19.00
C THR A 7 -8.13 -66.68 -19.01
N ALA A 8 -8.40 -66.01 -17.89
CA ALA A 8 -7.47 -65.37 -16.93
C ALA A 8 -6.68 -64.17 -17.54
N ARG A 9 -6.67 -62.95 -16.97
CA ARG A 9 -6.31 -62.54 -15.60
C ARG A 9 -6.85 -61.13 -15.28
N LEU A 10 -7.55 -60.97 -14.15
CA LEU A 10 -7.19 -60.22 -12.91
C LEU A 10 -7.41 -58.70 -13.01
N ALA A 11 -8.48 -58.10 -12.43
CA ALA A 11 -8.77 -57.89 -10.99
C ALA A 11 -7.85 -56.81 -10.38
N SER A 12 -8.25 -55.89 -9.50
CA SER A 12 -9.52 -55.55 -8.83
C SER A 12 -9.28 -54.24 -8.07
N LEU A 13 -10.36 -53.52 -7.77
CA LEU A 13 -10.52 -52.64 -6.60
C LEU A 13 -9.82 -53.18 -5.34
N MET A 14 -9.37 -52.28 -4.45
CA MET A 14 -9.97 -52.14 -3.11
C MET A 14 -9.32 -51.02 -2.29
N LYS A 15 -10.20 -50.25 -1.61
CA LYS A 15 -9.91 -49.55 -0.35
C LYS A 15 -9.50 -50.56 0.72
N ALA A 16 -8.53 -50.22 1.57
CA ALA A 16 -8.54 -50.59 2.98
C ALA A 16 -7.67 -49.64 3.80
N VAL A 17 -8.23 -49.19 4.91
CA VAL A 17 -7.64 -48.33 5.95
C VAL A 17 -6.90 -49.22 6.97
N VAL A 18 -5.94 -48.62 7.67
CA VAL A 18 -5.27 -49.04 8.92
C VAL A 18 -4.10 -50.01 8.80
N SER A 19 -2.89 -49.50 9.06
CA SER A 19 -2.02 -50.05 10.11
C SER A 19 -0.96 -49.03 10.52
N MET A 20 -1.12 -48.55 11.75
CA MET A 20 -0.12 -47.88 12.56
C MET A 20 1.03 -48.86 12.79
N ALA A 21 2.17 -48.61 12.16
CA ALA A 21 3.44 -49.25 12.48
C ALA A 21 4.43 -48.16 12.87
N ALA A 22 4.48 -47.89 14.17
CA ALA A 22 5.61 -47.21 14.77
C ALA A 22 6.78 -48.19 14.80
N VAL A 23 7.75 -47.99 13.91
CA VAL A 23 9.11 -48.51 14.09
C VAL A 23 10.06 -47.35 13.86
N PHE A 24 10.57 -46.83 14.98
CA PHE A 24 11.68 -45.89 15.05
C PHE A 24 12.94 -46.52 14.44
N ALA A 25 13.58 -45.85 13.49
CA ALA A 25 15.03 -45.69 13.47
C ALA A 25 15.50 -44.72 12.37
N LEU A 26 16.31 -43.76 12.81
CA LEU A 26 17.25 -42.89 12.09
C LEU A 26 16.73 -41.52 11.62
N SER A 27 17.07 -40.55 12.44
CA SER A 27 17.22 -39.12 12.15
C SER A 27 17.68 -38.85 10.72
N SER A 28 16.76 -38.32 9.93
CA SER A 28 17.07 -37.32 8.92
C SER A 28 16.10 -36.18 9.18
N CYS A 29 16.49 -35.26 10.07
CA CYS A 29 15.85 -33.95 10.11
C CYS A 29 16.29 -33.24 8.83
N GLY A 30 15.65 -33.54 7.71
CA GLY A 30 15.60 -32.59 6.62
C GLY A 30 14.75 -31.46 7.14
N GLU A 31 15.33 -30.26 7.27
CA GLU A 31 14.52 -29.05 7.26
C GLU A 31 13.55 -29.19 6.10
N ILE A 32 12.26 -29.23 6.43
CA ILE A 32 11.23 -28.93 5.45
C ILE A 32 11.42 -27.43 5.23
N GLU A 33 12.36 -27.06 4.36
CA GLU A 33 12.44 -25.69 3.88
C GLU A 33 11.07 -25.40 3.25
N PRO A 34 10.29 -24.47 3.83
CA PRO A 34 9.02 -24.11 3.24
C PRO A 34 9.29 -23.62 1.82
N GLU A 35 8.51 -24.11 0.85
CA GLU A 35 8.62 -23.62 -0.53
C GLU A 35 8.49 -22.09 -0.53
N PRO A 36 9.38 -21.37 -1.25
CA PRO A 36 9.38 -19.92 -1.24
C PRO A 36 8.03 -19.40 -1.76
N PRO A 37 7.51 -18.29 -1.21
CA PRO A 37 6.32 -17.65 -1.76
C PRO A 37 6.59 -17.28 -3.22
N VAL A 38 5.60 -17.53 -4.07
CA VAL A 38 5.65 -17.26 -5.52
C VAL A 38 4.69 -16.13 -5.88
N ASP A 39 5.01 -15.38 -6.92
CA ASP A 39 4.17 -14.32 -7.47
C ASP A 39 2.96 -14.87 -8.27
N GLU A 40 2.22 -13.98 -8.94
CA GLU A 40 1.05 -14.35 -9.75
C GLU A 40 1.38 -15.23 -10.97
N ASP A 41 2.63 -15.21 -11.43
CA ASP A 41 3.14 -15.99 -12.55
C ASP A 41 3.82 -17.30 -12.09
N GLY A 42 3.92 -17.52 -10.78
CA GLY A 42 4.52 -18.71 -10.18
C GLY A 42 6.04 -18.63 -10.04
N GLU A 43 6.63 -17.44 -10.22
CA GLU A 43 8.05 -17.20 -10.01
C GLU A 43 8.34 -16.94 -8.52
N PRO A 44 9.47 -17.43 -7.96
CA PRO A 44 9.82 -17.18 -6.57
C PRO A 44 10.00 -15.68 -6.31
N ILE A 45 9.29 -15.17 -5.31
CA ILE A 45 9.46 -13.78 -4.88
C ILE A 45 10.83 -13.67 -4.19
N GLU A 46 11.65 -12.70 -4.60
CA GLU A 46 12.90 -12.40 -3.91
C GLU A 46 12.57 -12.05 -2.45
N LEU A 47 13.05 -12.89 -1.53
CA LEU A 47 12.82 -12.68 -0.11
C LEU A 47 13.64 -11.45 0.33
N PRO A 48 13.03 -10.52 1.08
CA PRO A 48 13.79 -9.44 1.72
C PRO A 48 14.92 -10.02 2.57
N GLU A 49 16.03 -9.28 2.67
CA GLU A 49 17.12 -9.64 3.57
C GLU A 49 16.57 -9.84 5.00
N PRO A 50 17.22 -10.59 5.91
CA PRO A 50 16.69 -10.94 7.24
C PRO A 50 16.27 -9.77 8.17
N TYR A 51 16.48 -8.52 7.74
CA TYR A 51 16.10 -7.29 8.43
C TYR A 51 15.15 -6.38 7.64
N ASP A 52 14.85 -6.73 6.39
CA ASP A 52 13.92 -6.01 5.54
C ASP A 52 12.50 -6.57 5.79
N ARG A 53 11.54 -5.66 5.94
CA ARG A 53 10.14 -6.01 6.19
C ARG A 53 9.38 -6.08 4.88
N TRP A 54 8.50 -7.05 4.75
CA TRP A 54 7.54 -7.08 3.65
C TRP A 54 6.61 -5.88 3.72
N LEU A 55 6.24 -5.35 2.55
CA LEU A 55 5.12 -4.43 2.48
C LEU A 55 3.84 -5.25 2.71
N GLU A 56 3.05 -4.85 3.70
CA GLU A 56 1.86 -5.57 4.12
C GLU A 56 0.67 -4.62 4.20
N ILE A 57 -0.52 -5.12 3.85
CA ILE A 57 -1.78 -4.44 4.16
C ILE A 57 -2.09 -4.68 5.64
N VAL A 58 -2.13 -3.61 6.41
CA VAL A 58 -2.48 -3.64 7.84
C VAL A 58 -3.99 -3.54 8.03
N GLU A 59 -4.68 -2.84 7.13
CA GLU A 59 -6.12 -2.62 7.24
C GLU A 59 -6.75 -2.32 5.87
N ILE A 60 -7.95 -2.87 5.63
CA ILE A 60 -8.83 -2.47 4.54
C ILE A 60 -10.15 -2.00 5.15
N SER A 61 -10.55 -0.78 4.80
CA SER A 61 -11.79 -0.15 5.24
C SER A 61 -12.65 0.23 4.02
N PRO A 62 -13.98 0.03 4.06
CA PRO A 62 -14.73 -0.58 5.15
C PRO A 62 -14.42 -2.07 5.31
N ALA A 63 -14.72 -2.60 6.51
CA ALA A 63 -14.66 -4.02 6.77
C ALA A 63 -15.59 -4.80 5.81
N PRO A 64 -15.29 -6.09 5.51
CA PRO A 64 -16.13 -6.92 4.64
C PRO A 64 -17.60 -6.93 5.06
N GLY A 65 -18.51 -6.76 4.11
CA GLY A 65 -19.94 -6.62 4.39
C GLY A 65 -20.73 -6.00 3.26
N GLU A 66 -21.74 -5.21 3.59
CA GLU A 66 -22.44 -4.40 2.59
C GLU A 66 -21.61 -3.18 2.21
N LEU A 67 -21.71 -2.78 0.95
CA LEU A 67 -20.95 -1.68 0.37
C LEU A 67 -21.89 -0.80 -0.45
N ALA A 68 -21.72 0.52 -0.39
CA ALA A 68 -22.44 1.44 -1.25
C ALA A 68 -22.16 1.17 -2.73
N LEU A 69 -22.98 1.71 -3.64
CA LEU A 69 -22.74 1.58 -5.07
C LEU A 69 -21.53 2.39 -5.55
N GLU A 70 -21.21 3.49 -4.89
CA GLU A 70 -20.02 4.33 -5.17
C GLU A 70 -19.14 4.41 -3.93
N PRO A 71 -18.51 3.29 -3.53
CA PRO A 71 -17.74 3.23 -2.31
C PRO A 71 -16.39 3.92 -2.44
N SER A 72 -15.82 4.28 -1.30
CA SER A 72 -14.37 4.47 -1.18
C SER A 72 -13.80 3.32 -0.34
N ILE A 73 -12.72 2.70 -0.84
CA ILE A 73 -11.99 1.64 -0.14
C ILE A 73 -10.63 2.20 0.26
N ALA A 74 -10.34 2.28 1.55
CA ALA A 74 -9.05 2.68 2.08
C ALA A 74 -8.21 1.45 2.40
N VAL A 75 -7.02 1.37 1.83
CA VAL A 75 -6.05 0.29 2.02
C VAL A 75 -4.83 0.88 2.72
N ARG A 76 -4.64 0.55 3.99
CA ARG A 76 -3.53 1.05 4.81
C ARG A 76 -2.41 0.03 4.88
N PHE A 77 -1.19 0.49 4.65
CA PHE A 77 0.02 -0.31 4.65
C PHE A 77 0.83 -0.12 5.95
N ASN A 78 1.74 -1.06 6.21
CA ASN A 78 2.71 -0.95 7.30
C ASN A 78 3.87 0.00 6.97
N ASP A 79 4.08 0.28 5.69
CA ASP A 79 5.16 1.13 5.17
C ASP A 79 4.68 2.12 4.11
N TYR A 80 5.58 3.04 3.76
CA TYR A 80 5.43 3.90 2.60
C TYR A 80 5.55 3.08 1.31
N ILE A 81 4.73 3.41 0.31
CA ILE A 81 4.74 2.75 -1.00
C ILE A 81 5.49 3.61 -2.00
N GLU A 82 6.13 2.97 -2.97
CA GLU A 82 6.77 3.64 -4.09
C GLU A 82 5.74 4.33 -4.99
N ASP A 83 6.07 5.50 -5.54
CA ASP A 83 5.10 6.38 -6.21
C ASP A 83 4.51 5.76 -7.49
N ASP A 84 5.37 5.18 -8.32
CA ASP A 84 4.96 4.58 -9.60
C ASP A 84 4.07 3.33 -9.39
N SER A 85 4.16 2.68 -8.24
CA SER A 85 3.50 1.41 -7.94
C SER A 85 1.99 1.54 -7.72
N PHE A 86 1.47 2.73 -7.41
CA PHE A 86 0.02 2.98 -7.32
C PHE A 86 -0.53 3.79 -8.49
N ARG A 87 0.34 4.39 -9.32
CA ARG A 87 -0.04 5.18 -10.50
C ARG A 87 -0.11 4.38 -11.78
N SER A 88 0.70 3.32 -11.89
CA SER A 88 0.76 2.48 -13.08
C SER A 88 -0.39 1.47 -13.08
N TYR A 89 -1.44 1.77 -13.88
CA TYR A 89 -2.64 0.95 -14.00
C TYR A 89 -3.46 0.86 -12.70
N ALA A 90 -4.73 0.46 -12.79
CA ALA A 90 -5.67 0.55 -11.67
C ALA A 90 -5.17 -0.24 -10.44
N PHE A 91 -4.62 0.45 -9.43
CA PHE A 91 -4.04 -0.09 -8.17
C PHE A 91 -4.83 -1.29 -7.60
N GLY A 92 -6.16 -1.21 -7.68
CA GLY A 92 -7.03 -2.31 -7.34
C GLY A 92 -8.29 -2.37 -8.20
N ALA A 93 -9.03 -3.45 -8.02
CA ALA A 93 -10.31 -3.67 -8.67
C ALA A 93 -11.28 -4.44 -7.76
N LEU A 94 -12.57 -4.20 -7.97
CA LEU A 94 -13.64 -5.03 -7.44
C LEU A 94 -14.11 -5.98 -8.54
N SER A 95 -14.06 -7.29 -8.29
CA SER A 95 -14.44 -8.32 -9.26
C SER A 95 -15.63 -9.15 -8.76
N SER A 96 -16.60 -9.40 -9.63
CA SER A 96 -17.76 -10.27 -9.36
C SER A 96 -18.03 -11.14 -10.59
N GLY A 97 -17.47 -12.36 -10.59
CA GLY A 97 -17.52 -13.24 -11.77
C GLY A 97 -16.87 -12.56 -12.98
N GLY A 98 -17.66 -12.31 -14.03
CA GLY A 98 -17.20 -11.61 -15.24
C GLY A 98 -17.29 -10.08 -15.19
N VAL A 99 -17.79 -9.49 -14.10
CA VAL A 99 -17.89 -8.05 -13.91
C VAL A 99 -16.66 -7.55 -13.16
N VAL A 100 -16.00 -6.52 -13.69
CA VAL A 100 -14.84 -5.87 -13.06
C VAL A 100 -15.08 -4.37 -12.99
N ALA A 101 -15.10 -3.83 -11.78
CA ALA A 101 -15.09 -2.41 -11.51
C ALA A 101 -13.65 -1.95 -11.23
N ARG A 102 -13.15 -1.06 -12.10
CA ARG A 102 -11.88 -0.35 -11.94
C ARG A 102 -12.12 1.04 -11.37
N GLY A 103 -11.05 1.65 -10.88
CA GLY A 103 -11.14 2.92 -10.18
C GLY A 103 -9.84 3.71 -10.17
N ASP A 104 -9.95 4.93 -9.65
CA ASP A 104 -8.83 5.78 -9.31
C ASP A 104 -8.32 5.44 -7.92
N ALA A 105 -7.04 5.73 -7.68
CA ALA A 105 -6.37 5.54 -6.41
C ALA A 105 -5.61 6.82 -6.04
N ASP A 106 -5.92 7.36 -4.87
CA ASP A 106 -5.22 8.50 -4.28
C ASP A 106 -4.37 8.02 -3.11
N TYR A 107 -3.08 8.36 -3.08
CA TYR A 107 -2.22 8.00 -1.96
C TYR A 107 -2.17 9.12 -0.92
N VAL A 108 -2.52 8.78 0.32
CA VAL A 108 -2.36 9.60 1.53
C VAL A 108 -1.12 9.09 2.27
N MET A 109 0.04 9.68 1.99
CA MET A 109 1.33 9.35 2.57
C MET A 109 1.30 9.45 4.08
N THR A 110 0.71 10.52 4.63
CA THR A 110 0.66 10.76 6.09
C THR A 110 0.08 9.57 6.86
N ASP A 111 -0.88 8.87 6.25
CA ASP A 111 -1.55 7.71 6.84
C ASP A 111 -1.10 6.37 6.23
N LYS A 112 -0.13 6.37 5.31
CA LYS A 112 0.28 5.19 4.52
C LYS A 112 -0.90 4.48 3.88
N THR A 113 -1.86 5.25 3.36
CA THR A 113 -3.17 4.75 2.95
C THR A 113 -3.46 5.11 1.51
N VAL A 114 -3.78 4.11 0.69
CA VAL A 114 -4.31 4.31 -0.66
C VAL A 114 -5.83 4.29 -0.59
N VAL A 115 -6.46 5.33 -1.11
CA VAL A 115 -7.92 5.45 -1.21
C VAL A 115 -8.35 5.18 -2.63
N TRP A 116 -9.04 4.05 -2.83
CA TRP A 116 -9.55 3.61 -4.12
C TRP A 116 -11.03 3.92 -4.29
N ARG A 117 -11.43 4.40 -5.47
CA ARG A 117 -12.84 4.70 -5.83
C ARG A 117 -13.17 4.21 -7.24
N PRO A 118 -14.27 3.47 -7.45
CA PRO A 118 -14.60 2.98 -8.77
C PRO A 118 -15.05 4.12 -9.70
N TRP A 119 -14.69 4.03 -10.98
CA TRP A 119 -15.12 5.01 -11.99
C TRP A 119 -16.61 4.98 -12.30
N ARG A 120 -17.29 3.90 -11.93
CA ARG A 120 -18.71 3.68 -12.18
C ARG A 120 -19.37 3.05 -10.96
N PRO A 121 -20.64 3.35 -10.70
CA PRO A 121 -21.40 2.66 -9.67
C PRO A 121 -21.37 1.14 -9.87
N LEU A 122 -21.25 0.41 -8.76
CA LEU A 122 -21.34 -1.04 -8.72
C LEU A 122 -22.76 -1.50 -9.05
N GLU A 123 -22.86 -2.67 -9.67
CA GLU A 123 -24.17 -3.33 -9.86
C GLU A 123 -24.74 -3.83 -8.53
N PRO A 124 -25.96 -3.40 -8.14
CA PRO A 124 -26.56 -3.75 -6.86
C PRO A 124 -26.86 -5.25 -6.75
N GLY A 125 -26.64 -5.80 -5.56
CA GLY A 125 -26.86 -7.22 -5.24
C GLY A 125 -25.73 -8.15 -5.66
N LEU A 126 -24.72 -7.66 -6.40
CA LEU A 126 -23.54 -8.47 -6.73
C LEU A 126 -22.57 -8.54 -5.55
N ARG A 127 -21.92 -9.71 -5.42
CA ARG A 127 -20.84 -9.94 -4.46
C ARG A 127 -19.50 -9.68 -5.13
N TYR A 128 -18.79 -8.64 -4.72
CA TYR A 128 -17.47 -8.28 -5.24
C TYR A 128 -16.36 -8.71 -4.30
N THR A 129 -15.21 -9.09 -4.85
CA THR A 129 -13.95 -9.24 -4.11
C THR A 129 -13.03 -8.09 -4.49
N PHE A 130 -12.43 -7.41 -3.51
CA PHE A 130 -11.44 -6.36 -3.78
C PHE A 130 -10.04 -6.98 -3.82
N GLN A 131 -9.25 -6.67 -4.85
CA GLN A 131 -7.87 -7.12 -4.96
C GLN A 131 -7.00 -5.97 -5.46
N THR A 132 -5.76 -5.89 -4.99
CA THR A 132 -4.75 -5.06 -5.64
C THR A 132 -4.20 -5.78 -6.87
N THR A 133 -3.68 -5.05 -7.85
CA THR A 133 -3.21 -5.62 -9.13
C THR A 133 -1.74 -6.08 -9.11
N GLY A 134 -1.19 -6.36 -7.92
CA GLY A 134 0.08 -7.10 -7.77
C GLY A 134 1.38 -6.29 -7.79
N ALA A 135 1.43 -5.10 -8.41
CA ALA A 135 2.68 -4.34 -8.62
C ALA A 135 3.00 -3.32 -7.51
N VAL A 136 2.58 -3.56 -6.26
CA VAL A 136 2.85 -2.62 -5.16
C VAL A 136 4.23 -2.93 -4.56
N GLU A 137 5.06 -1.93 -4.33
CA GLU A 137 6.36 -2.06 -3.66
C GLU A 137 6.48 -0.99 -2.58
N SER A 138 7.28 -1.26 -1.54
CA SER A 138 7.59 -0.22 -0.56
C SER A 138 8.51 0.83 -1.18
N ALA A 139 8.54 2.03 -0.60
CA ALA A 139 9.48 3.08 -0.97
C ALA A 139 10.97 2.70 -0.75
N THR A 140 11.24 1.54 -0.09
CA THR A 140 12.57 0.97 0.11
C THR A 140 12.85 -0.23 -0.81
N GLY A 141 11.95 -0.51 -1.77
CA GLY A 141 12.06 -1.65 -2.69
C GLY A 141 11.67 -3.00 -2.10
N SER A 142 11.05 -3.04 -0.91
CA SER A 142 10.59 -4.29 -0.32
C SER A 142 9.33 -4.79 -1.04
N PRO A 143 9.26 -6.10 -1.33
CA PRO A 143 8.14 -6.67 -2.09
C PRO A 143 6.83 -6.67 -1.29
N PHE A 144 5.71 -6.65 -2.01
CA PHE A 144 4.37 -6.76 -1.43
C PHE A 144 3.99 -8.20 -1.08
N LEU A 145 3.68 -8.42 0.18
CA LEU A 145 3.12 -9.69 0.65
C LEU A 145 1.61 -9.70 0.43
N GLN A 146 1.17 -10.47 -0.56
CA GLN A 146 -0.25 -10.62 -0.85
C GLN A 146 -1.00 -11.28 0.33
N PRO A 147 -2.18 -10.76 0.72
CA PRO A 147 -2.99 -11.40 1.74
C PRO A 147 -3.50 -12.77 1.25
N ALA A 148 -3.54 -13.75 2.16
CA ALA A 148 -4.05 -15.08 1.85
C ALA A 148 -5.53 -15.08 1.45
N GLU A 149 -6.31 -14.13 1.98
CA GLU A 149 -7.72 -13.95 1.67
C GLU A 149 -8.04 -12.47 1.42
N TRP A 150 -8.70 -12.20 0.31
CA TRP A 150 -9.15 -10.87 -0.06
C TRP A 150 -10.58 -10.58 0.45
N PRO A 151 -10.88 -9.34 0.87
CA PRO A 151 -12.18 -9.00 1.41
C PRO A 151 -13.26 -9.03 0.32
N ALA A 152 -14.45 -9.49 0.71
CA ALA A 152 -15.60 -9.57 -0.16
C ALA A 152 -16.76 -8.71 0.37
N TYR A 153 -17.47 -8.09 -0.56
CA TYR A 153 -18.50 -7.10 -0.32
C TYR A 153 -19.76 -7.42 -1.10
N VAL A 154 -20.92 -6.99 -0.62
CA VAL A 154 -22.19 -7.03 -1.36
C VAL A 154 -22.63 -5.60 -1.65
N ALA A 155 -22.74 -5.24 -2.92
CA ALA A 155 -23.16 -3.89 -3.32
C ALA A 155 -24.64 -3.69 -2.98
N SER A 156 -24.96 -2.64 -2.23
CA SER A 156 -26.29 -2.35 -1.71
C SER A 156 -26.68 -0.90 -2.00
N ARG A 157 -27.96 -0.70 -2.32
CA ARG A 157 -28.56 0.64 -2.51
C ARG A 157 -28.84 1.33 -1.19
N ASP A 158 -28.93 0.57 -0.11
CA ASP A 158 -29.30 1.06 1.21
C ASP A 158 -28.08 1.52 2.02
N GLN A 159 -26.87 1.28 1.48
CA GLN A 159 -25.62 1.74 2.08
C GLN A 159 -25.23 3.11 1.53
N GLU A 160 -24.93 4.02 2.45
CA GLU A 160 -24.34 5.32 2.14
C GLU A 160 -22.86 5.16 1.77
N PRO A 161 -22.33 5.99 0.86
CA PRO A 161 -20.91 5.99 0.52
C PRO A 161 -20.05 6.15 1.77
N THR A 162 -19.09 5.24 1.96
CA THR A 162 -18.10 5.40 3.02
C THR A 162 -17.29 6.67 2.75
N SER A 163 -17.28 7.60 3.71
CA SER A 163 -16.37 8.74 3.66
C SER A 163 -14.95 8.23 3.89
N SER A 164 -14.16 8.12 2.83
CA SER A 164 -12.71 8.01 2.98
C SER A 164 -12.12 9.32 3.49
N THR A 165 -10.97 9.26 4.16
CA THR A 165 -10.12 10.42 4.43
C THR A 165 -9.64 11.01 3.10
N ALA A 166 -10.39 11.96 2.53
CA ALA A 166 -9.89 12.80 1.46
C ALA A 166 -8.90 13.81 2.06
N LEU A 167 -7.83 14.12 1.32
CA LEU A 167 -6.91 15.18 1.70
C LEU A 167 -7.67 16.53 1.79
N PRO A 168 -7.34 17.41 2.75
CA PRO A 168 -7.90 18.75 2.82
C PRO A 168 -7.66 19.54 1.52
N ASP A 169 -8.63 20.36 1.11
CA ASP A 169 -8.48 21.34 0.02
C ASP A 169 -7.67 22.55 0.48
N ALA A 170 -6.40 22.33 0.82
CA ALA A 170 -5.52 23.32 1.42
C ALA A 170 -4.84 24.25 0.39
N ARG A 171 -4.48 25.44 0.86
CA ARG A 171 -3.78 26.49 0.12
C ARG A 171 -2.52 26.92 0.87
N TRP A 172 -1.69 27.72 0.20
CA TRP A 172 -0.48 28.26 0.81
C TRP A 172 -0.75 29.01 2.12
N ASP A 173 -1.86 29.75 2.19
CA ASP A 173 -2.24 30.50 3.40
C ASP A 173 -2.54 29.59 4.60
N ASP A 174 -2.92 28.32 4.37
CA ASP A 174 -3.10 27.32 5.43
C ASP A 174 -1.77 26.70 5.87
N VAL A 175 -0.81 26.57 4.94
CA VAL A 175 0.47 25.88 5.13
C VAL A 175 1.57 26.80 5.67
N ALA A 176 1.63 28.05 5.18
CA ALA A 176 2.67 29.01 5.55
C ALA A 176 2.81 29.23 7.07
N PRO A 177 1.71 29.31 7.86
CA PRO A 177 1.80 29.42 9.31
C PRO A 177 2.50 28.23 9.99
N ILE A 178 2.41 27.03 9.41
CA ILE A 178 3.07 25.82 9.93
C ILE A 178 4.58 25.97 9.78
N PHE A 179 5.06 26.32 8.58
CA PHE A 179 6.49 26.56 8.34
C PHE A 179 7.02 27.73 9.16
N GLU A 180 6.22 28.79 9.30
CA GLU A 180 6.55 29.94 10.12
C GLU A 180 6.75 29.56 11.59
N GLY A 181 5.82 28.78 12.15
CA GLY A 181 5.84 28.40 13.56
C GLY A 181 6.85 27.30 13.90
N LYS A 182 7.18 26.40 12.96
CA LYS A 182 7.96 25.18 13.24
C LYS A 182 9.34 25.15 12.62
N CYS A 183 9.59 25.92 11.55
CA CYS A 183 10.80 25.75 10.72
C CYS A 183 11.55 27.06 10.46
N ALA A 184 10.89 28.21 10.58
CA ALA A 184 11.45 29.49 10.13
C ALA A 184 12.72 29.93 10.87
N GLU A 185 12.93 29.52 12.13
CA GLU A 185 14.13 29.90 12.90
C GLU A 185 15.42 29.52 12.17
N CYS A 186 15.51 28.29 11.67
CA CYS A 186 16.66 27.82 10.90
C CYS A 186 16.61 28.31 9.45
N HIS A 187 15.43 28.29 8.82
CA HIS A 187 15.29 28.56 7.38
C HIS A 187 15.33 30.05 7.00
N ARG A 188 15.23 30.96 7.96
CA ARG A 188 15.45 32.40 7.74
C ARG A 188 16.89 32.82 7.92
N ASN A 189 17.71 31.98 8.55
CA ASN A 189 19.11 32.27 8.79
C ASN A 189 19.92 31.99 7.52
N PRO A 190 20.44 33.00 6.81
CA PRO A 190 21.20 32.79 5.57
C PRO A 190 22.51 32.03 5.82
N GLN A 191 23.04 32.05 7.04
CA GLN A 191 24.25 31.32 7.42
C GLN A 191 24.00 29.82 7.61
N ALA A 192 22.74 29.38 7.73
CA ALA A 192 22.39 27.97 7.86
C ALA A 192 22.50 27.21 6.52
N GLY A 193 22.55 27.92 5.38
CA GLY A 193 22.63 27.30 4.06
C GLY A 193 21.39 26.51 3.67
N LEU A 194 20.25 26.77 4.32
CA LEU A 194 18.97 26.11 4.06
C LEU A 194 18.15 26.91 3.05
N ASN A 195 17.33 26.21 2.27
CA ASN A 195 16.38 26.86 1.36
C ASN A 195 15.36 27.67 2.17
N PRO A 196 15.02 28.91 1.75
CA PRO A 196 13.89 29.62 2.34
C PRO A 196 12.60 28.80 2.23
N LEU A 197 11.70 28.92 3.21
CA LEU A 197 10.39 28.26 3.19
C LEU A 197 9.30 29.26 2.76
N THR A 198 9.41 29.73 1.53
CA THR A 198 8.42 30.59 0.86
C THR A 198 7.73 29.82 -0.25
N TYR A 199 6.57 30.29 -0.70
CA TYR A 199 5.83 29.65 -1.79
C TYR A 199 6.73 29.49 -3.02
N GLU A 200 7.41 30.58 -3.40
CA GLU A 200 8.22 30.69 -4.61
C GLU A 200 9.50 29.85 -4.53
N SER A 201 10.06 29.66 -3.33
CA SER A 201 11.29 28.90 -3.15
C SER A 201 11.07 27.39 -3.02
N LEU A 202 9.83 26.96 -2.77
CA LEU A 202 9.48 25.54 -2.63
C LEU A 202 8.97 24.95 -3.95
N GLN A 203 8.07 25.66 -4.64
CA GLN A 203 7.37 25.12 -5.80
C GLN A 203 8.32 24.88 -7.00
N ASN A 204 8.39 23.64 -7.47
CA ASN A 204 9.24 23.20 -8.59
C ASN A 204 10.74 23.54 -8.41
N ALA A 205 11.19 23.81 -7.19
CA ALA A 205 12.60 23.96 -6.88
C ALA A 205 13.24 22.58 -6.75
N GLU A 206 14.38 22.37 -7.40
CA GLU A 206 15.14 21.12 -7.27
C GLU A 206 15.71 20.98 -5.85
N SER A 207 15.68 19.76 -5.31
CA SER A 207 16.41 19.45 -4.10
C SER A 207 17.92 19.49 -4.37
N GLN A 208 18.70 19.91 -3.37
CA GLN A 208 20.17 19.80 -3.42
C GLN A 208 20.66 18.45 -2.90
N GLN A 209 19.74 17.58 -2.43
CA GLN A 209 20.01 16.32 -1.75
C GLN A 209 19.52 15.11 -2.58
N THR A 210 18.69 15.34 -3.59
CA THR A 210 18.16 14.27 -4.44
C THR A 210 17.78 14.88 -5.78
N ASP A 211 17.55 14.03 -6.76
CA ASP A 211 16.94 14.34 -8.06
C ASP A 211 15.46 14.79 -8.01
N LEU A 212 14.82 14.74 -6.85
CA LEU A 212 13.44 15.17 -6.64
C LEU A 212 13.30 16.70 -6.53
N TYR A 213 12.10 17.18 -6.85
CA TYR A 213 11.69 18.53 -6.49
C TYR A 213 11.36 18.64 -5.00
N LEU A 214 11.60 19.81 -4.39
CA LEU A 214 11.15 20.11 -3.03
C LEU A 214 9.63 19.96 -2.93
N VAL A 215 8.90 20.62 -3.84
CA VAL A 215 7.46 20.45 -4.02
C VAL A 215 7.17 20.29 -5.50
N ARG A 216 6.69 19.10 -5.88
CA ARG A 216 6.09 18.80 -7.19
C ARG A 216 4.57 18.96 -7.09
N PRO A 217 3.97 19.98 -7.73
CA PRO A 217 2.53 20.19 -7.68
C PRO A 217 1.73 18.97 -8.14
N ALA A 218 0.63 18.70 -7.44
CA ALA A 218 -0.25 17.55 -7.63
C ALA A 218 0.40 16.18 -7.34
N ASP A 219 1.58 16.18 -6.73
CA ASP A 219 2.35 14.96 -6.52
C ASP A 219 3.08 14.94 -5.16
N PRO A 220 2.38 14.59 -4.06
CA PRO A 220 3.01 14.54 -2.74
C PRO A 220 4.09 13.48 -2.60
N ALA A 221 3.90 12.31 -3.20
CA ALA A 221 4.84 11.18 -3.11
C ALA A 221 6.15 11.41 -3.86
N ASP A 222 6.09 12.19 -4.95
CA ASP A 222 7.29 12.68 -5.65
C ASP A 222 7.78 14.06 -5.15
N SER A 223 7.23 14.57 -4.03
CA SER A 223 7.71 15.79 -3.38
C SER A 223 8.66 15.47 -2.23
N TYR A 224 9.93 15.88 -2.35
CA TYR A 224 10.94 15.62 -1.32
C TYR A 224 10.59 16.25 0.03
N LEU A 225 9.83 17.35 0.03
CA LEU A 225 9.32 17.96 1.25
C LEU A 225 8.53 16.98 2.12
N MET A 226 7.66 16.14 1.54
CA MET A 226 6.89 15.17 2.32
C MET A 226 7.80 14.15 2.99
N ARG A 227 8.78 13.62 2.26
CA ARG A 227 9.78 12.68 2.80
C ARG A 227 10.54 13.29 3.99
N LYS A 228 10.83 14.59 3.94
CA LYS A 228 11.50 15.30 5.05
C LYS A 228 10.61 15.50 6.28
N LEU A 229 9.31 15.70 6.11
CA LEU A 229 8.40 15.99 7.21
C LEU A 229 7.93 14.73 7.93
N LEU A 230 7.93 13.60 7.23
CA LEU A 230 7.54 12.29 7.74
C LEU A 230 8.73 11.62 8.44
N TRP A 231 8.77 11.67 9.78
CA TRP A 231 9.93 11.21 10.56
C TRP A 231 10.24 9.72 10.45
N ASP A 232 9.23 8.91 10.13
CA ASP A 232 9.35 7.47 9.92
C ASP A 232 9.49 7.09 8.43
N TYR A 233 9.64 8.08 7.53
CA TYR A 233 9.95 7.83 6.13
C TYR A 233 11.38 7.33 6.00
N ALA A 234 11.54 6.21 5.29
CA ALA A 234 12.84 5.58 5.07
C ALA A 234 13.68 6.35 4.03
N ASP A 235 14.98 6.07 3.98
CA ASP A 235 15.86 6.53 2.89
C ASP A 235 15.86 8.04 2.61
N ILE A 236 15.76 8.84 3.67
CA ILE A 236 16.02 10.28 3.58
C ILE A 236 17.52 10.55 3.67
N GLU A 237 18.02 11.47 2.84
CA GLU A 237 19.34 12.04 3.09
C GLU A 237 19.33 12.86 4.39
N PHE A 238 20.42 12.84 5.16
CA PHE A 238 20.57 13.58 6.42
C PHE A 238 19.50 13.27 7.48
N VAL A 239 18.67 14.27 7.84
CA VAL A 239 17.70 14.19 8.93
C VAL A 239 16.35 14.74 8.48
N HIS A 240 15.29 14.23 9.12
CA HIS A 240 13.93 14.76 9.02
C HIS A 240 13.86 16.21 9.51
N GLN A 241 12.80 16.92 9.14
CA GLN A 241 12.56 18.31 9.48
C GLN A 241 11.18 18.46 10.15
N PRO A 242 11.07 19.28 11.21
CA PRO A 242 12.18 19.92 11.94
C PRO A 242 13.01 18.87 12.69
N PRO A 243 14.32 19.09 12.92
CA PRO A 243 15.18 18.06 13.46
C PRO A 243 15.08 17.98 14.98
N ALA A 244 14.95 16.77 15.53
CA ALA A 244 14.86 16.54 16.97
C ALA A 244 16.04 17.12 17.76
N TRP A 245 17.26 17.09 17.20
CA TRP A 245 18.46 17.62 17.87
C TRP A 245 18.45 19.15 18.06
N ALA A 246 17.62 19.88 17.30
CA ALA A 246 17.41 21.32 17.46
C ALA A 246 16.17 21.64 18.33
N GLY A 247 15.58 20.63 18.98
CA GLY A 247 14.32 20.79 19.73
C GLY A 247 13.09 20.80 18.84
N GLY A 248 13.20 20.40 17.57
CA GLY A 248 12.06 20.21 16.68
C GLY A 248 11.19 19.04 17.12
N GLU A 249 9.87 19.21 16.97
CA GLU A 249 8.88 18.14 17.16
C GLU A 249 8.32 17.74 15.80
N GLN A 250 7.95 16.47 15.64
CA GLN A 250 7.21 16.04 14.46
C GLN A 250 5.92 16.85 14.34
N LEU A 251 5.60 17.26 13.12
CA LEU A 251 4.34 17.91 12.83
C LEU A 251 3.19 16.98 13.23
N SER A 252 2.10 17.57 13.72
CA SER A 252 0.88 16.83 13.98
C SER A 252 0.34 16.22 12.69
N ARG A 253 -0.49 15.18 12.83
CA ARG A 253 -1.15 14.55 11.69
C ARG A 253 -1.96 15.56 10.88
N GLU A 254 -2.66 16.47 11.54
CA GLU A 254 -3.45 17.51 10.89
C GLU A 254 -2.58 18.49 10.09
N GLU A 255 -1.42 18.89 10.63
CA GLU A 255 -0.46 19.75 9.92
C GLU A 255 0.12 19.03 8.69
N LEU A 256 0.48 17.75 8.82
CA LEU A 256 0.96 16.93 7.70
C LEU A 256 -0.09 16.79 6.60
N LEU A 257 -1.35 16.52 6.96
CA LEU A 257 -2.45 16.43 6.00
C LEU A 257 -2.73 17.76 5.28
N LEU A 258 -2.58 18.90 5.96
CA LEU A 258 -2.71 20.21 5.31
C LEU A 258 -1.60 20.44 4.27
N ILE A 259 -0.36 20.10 4.61
CA ILE A 259 0.78 20.22 3.69
C ILE A 259 0.60 19.26 2.51
N GLU A 260 0.27 18.00 2.79
CA GLU A 260 0.04 16.99 1.76
C GLU A 260 -1.12 17.38 0.83
N GLY A 261 -2.24 17.82 1.40
CA GLY A 261 -3.42 18.29 0.66
C GLY A 261 -3.14 19.53 -0.18
N TRP A 262 -2.29 20.44 0.31
CA TRP A 262 -1.84 21.58 -0.46
C TRP A 262 -1.03 21.14 -1.70
N ILE A 263 -0.09 20.22 -1.53
CA ILE A 263 0.71 19.67 -2.64
C ILE A 263 -0.19 18.93 -3.63
N ALA A 264 -1.02 18.00 -3.14
CA ALA A 264 -1.97 17.22 -3.95
C ALA A 264 -2.95 18.10 -4.72
N GLY A 265 -3.39 19.21 -4.10
CA GLY A 265 -4.22 20.24 -4.74
C GLY A 265 -3.48 21.11 -5.76
N GLY A 266 -2.25 20.77 -6.16
CA GLY A 266 -1.47 21.53 -7.13
C GLY A 266 -0.63 22.66 -6.53
N ALA A 267 -0.32 22.59 -5.23
CA ALA A 267 0.45 23.58 -4.49
C ALA A 267 -0.06 25.01 -4.75
N ARG A 268 -1.38 25.22 -4.61
CA ARG A 268 -2.05 26.49 -4.93
C ARG A 268 -1.74 27.56 -3.88
N ARG A 269 -1.81 28.83 -4.31
CA ARG A 269 -1.89 29.96 -3.39
C ARG A 269 -3.27 30.07 -2.74
#